data_AF-A0A967AJ18-F1
#
_entry.id   AF-A0A967AJ18-F1
#
_cell.length_a   1.000
_cell.length_b   1.000
_cell.length_c   1.000
_cell.angle_alpha   90.00
_cell.angle_beta   90.00
_cell.angle_gamma   90.00
#
_symmetry.space_group_name_H-M   'P 1'
#
loop_
_entity.id
_entity.type
_entity.pdbx_description
1 polymer ?
#
loop_
_entity_poly.entity_id
_entity_poly.type
_entity_poly.pdbx_seq_one_letter_code
_entity_poly.pdbx_strand_id
1 'polypeptide(L)'
;MIRRPPETLFAAILLLIPIWYLPLVDGMATGLNGSHTGNINATLDSHHHRSHADVTRQDSVSSRSYSLFMHHTTGYFVLLIGILFAVDRSTRFHSDRLRCAIGAMWALFGVFIFVRADPDGWPMGSGFWESWIMPARHEWLQHKMLSLIPLTLALYTFRGPALKHGTWGSSITVGLSVVGAIGLLSHRHGDHPDQNIVDLQHRFFAGTCLLIAFSLLQEARGRWRGNRKQFIFPVLLIVLALQLAWYTE
;
A
#
# COMPACT_ATOMS: atom_id res chain seq x y z
N MET A 1 -16.77 -3.61 39.43
CA MET A 1 -16.45 -2.23 39.00
C MET A 1 -15.77 -2.29 37.64
N ILE A 2 -16.52 -2.02 36.56
CA ILE A 2 -16.01 -2.07 35.18
C ILE A 2 -15.41 -0.69 34.85
N ARG A 3 -14.09 -0.56 34.82
CA ARG A 3 -13.42 0.66 34.33
C ARG A 3 -13.58 0.70 32.81
N ARG A 4 -14.37 1.66 32.31
CA ARG A 4 -14.41 1.97 30.88
C ARG A 4 -13.04 2.52 30.45
N PRO A 5 -12.45 2.05 29.34
CA PRO A 5 -11.21 2.63 28.83
C PRO A 5 -11.48 4.07 28.35
N PRO A 6 -10.47 4.96 28.44
CA PRO A 6 -10.64 6.37 28.10
C PRO A 6 -10.89 6.52 26.60
N GLU A 7 -12.01 7.16 26.26
CA GLU A 7 -12.51 7.39 24.90
C GLU A 7 -11.56 8.28 24.07
N THR A 8 -10.56 8.88 24.72
CA THR A 8 -9.56 9.79 24.14
C THR A 8 -8.53 9.11 23.26
N LEU A 9 -8.21 7.82 23.48
CA LEU A 9 -7.25 7.09 22.65
C LEU A 9 -7.78 6.77 21.25
N PHE A 10 -9.10 6.61 21.09
CA PHE A 10 -9.73 6.32 19.80
C PHE A 10 -9.78 7.55 18.88
N ALA A 11 -10.01 8.73 19.46
CA ALA A 11 -9.95 9.99 18.71
C ALA A 11 -8.52 10.28 18.21
N ALA A 12 -7.49 9.95 18.99
CA ALA A 12 -6.10 10.16 18.61
C ALA A 12 -5.67 9.30 17.41
N ILE A 13 -6.15 8.06 17.29
CA ILE A 13 -5.77 7.15 16.18
C ILE A 13 -6.45 7.54 14.86
N LEU A 14 -7.68 8.07 14.90
CA LEU A 14 -8.37 8.60 13.72
C LEU A 14 -7.80 9.96 13.26
N LEU A 15 -7.14 10.69 14.15
CA LEU A 15 -6.44 11.95 13.86
C LEU A 15 -5.02 11.77 13.31
N LEU A 16 -4.51 10.54 13.23
CA LEU A 16 -3.20 10.22 12.64
C LEU A 16 -3.27 9.85 11.16
N ILE A 17 -4.43 9.98 10.51
CA ILE A 17 -4.48 10.11 9.06
C ILE A 17 -3.85 11.48 8.76
N PRO A 18 -2.68 11.56 8.09
CA PRO A 18 -2.13 12.86 7.75
C PRO A 18 -3.10 13.52 6.76
N ILE A 19 -3.80 14.56 7.20
CA ILE A 19 -4.66 15.46 6.40
C ILE A 19 -3.80 16.31 5.42
N TRP A 20 -2.55 15.92 5.16
CA TRP A 20 -1.54 16.77 4.53
C TRP A 20 -1.44 16.66 3.00
N TYR A 21 -2.36 15.98 2.30
CA TYR A 21 -2.26 15.81 0.84
C TYR A 21 -3.57 16.01 0.06
N LEU A 22 -4.38 16.98 0.47
CA LEU A 22 -5.31 17.67 -0.44
C LEU A 22 -4.68 19.04 -0.76
N PRO A 23 -3.64 19.07 -1.62
CA PRO A 23 -3.89 19.47 -3.01
C PRO A 23 -2.90 18.82 -3.99
N LEU A 24 -3.29 17.72 -4.64
CA LEU A 24 -2.64 17.26 -5.87
C LEU A 24 -3.66 16.93 -6.98
N VAL A 25 -4.89 17.45 -6.84
CA VAL A 25 -5.92 17.38 -7.88
C VAL A 25 -5.96 18.68 -8.71
N ASP A 26 -5.48 19.79 -8.16
CA ASP A 26 -5.52 21.09 -8.86
C ASP A 26 -4.37 21.32 -9.85
N GLY A 27 -3.26 20.57 -9.74
CA GLY A 27 -2.06 20.78 -10.56
C GLY A 27 -2.13 20.23 -12.00
N MET A 28 -3.11 19.36 -12.30
CA MET A 28 -3.29 18.78 -13.65
C MET A 28 -4.42 19.45 -14.45
N ALA A 29 -5.28 20.26 -13.82
CA ALA A 29 -6.43 20.88 -14.49
C ALA A 29 -6.11 22.24 -15.17
N THR A 30 -4.94 22.84 -14.92
CA THR A 30 -4.60 24.19 -15.41
C THR A 30 -3.84 24.22 -16.75
N GLY A 31 -3.86 23.13 -17.53
CA GLY A 31 -3.17 23.05 -18.83
C GLY A 31 -3.97 23.52 -20.06
N LEU A 32 -5.27 23.79 -19.94
CA LEU A 32 -6.16 23.94 -21.12
C LEU A 32 -7.09 25.17 -21.08
N ASN A 33 -6.63 26.33 -20.61
CA ASN A 33 -7.37 27.56 -20.86
C ASN A 33 -6.46 28.80 -20.93
N GLY A 34 -5.92 29.06 -22.12
CA GLY A 34 -5.24 30.29 -22.47
C GLY A 34 -5.80 30.85 -23.78
N SER A 35 -7.03 31.36 -23.74
CA SER A 35 -7.57 32.17 -24.84
C SER A 35 -6.90 33.54 -24.82
N HIS A 36 -5.81 33.70 -25.57
CA HIS A 36 -5.28 35.00 -25.94
C HIS A 36 -5.45 35.23 -27.45
N THR A 37 -6.47 35.99 -27.79
CA THR A 37 -6.57 36.72 -29.04
C THR A 37 -5.57 37.88 -29.01
N GLY A 38 -4.57 37.86 -29.89
CA GLY A 38 -3.72 39.03 -30.13
C GLY A 38 -2.33 38.70 -30.67
N ASN A 39 -2.04 39.23 -31.86
CA ASN A 39 -0.75 39.32 -32.56
C ASN A 39 -0.27 38.09 -33.34
N ILE A 40 -0.79 38.04 -34.57
CA ILE A 40 -0.21 37.40 -35.74
C ILE A 40 1.02 38.21 -36.13
N ASN A 41 2.22 37.73 -35.80
CA ASN A 41 3.48 37.84 -36.58
C ASN A 41 4.70 37.55 -35.69
N ALA A 42 5.53 36.61 -36.15
CA ALA A 42 6.88 36.29 -35.68
C ALA A 42 7.04 35.46 -34.38
N THR A 43 6.55 34.22 -34.36
CA THR A 43 7.17 33.10 -33.60
C THR A 43 6.65 31.76 -34.14
N LEU A 44 7.06 31.38 -35.35
CA LEU A 44 6.78 30.07 -35.93
C LEU A 44 8.11 29.35 -36.13
N ASP A 45 8.81 29.02 -35.03
CA ASP A 45 9.97 28.08 -35.06
C ASP A 45 10.48 27.64 -33.66
N SER A 46 9.99 28.22 -32.56
CA SER A 46 10.54 27.95 -31.22
C SER A 46 9.73 26.97 -30.35
N HIS A 47 8.64 26.37 -30.85
CA HIS A 47 7.77 25.50 -30.03
C HIS A 47 7.86 23.99 -30.28
N HIS A 48 8.69 23.52 -31.22
CA HIS A 48 8.81 22.08 -31.53
C HIS A 48 10.10 21.40 -31.05
N HIS A 49 10.99 22.10 -30.34
CA HIS A 49 12.20 21.53 -29.73
C HIS A 49 12.20 21.62 -28.21
N ARG A 50 11.08 21.29 -27.55
CA ARG A 50 11.21 20.77 -26.17
C ARG A 50 11.92 19.43 -26.33
N SER A 51 13.23 19.41 -26.07
CA SER A 51 14.06 18.26 -26.42
C SER A 51 13.47 16.99 -25.80
N HIS A 52 13.41 15.89 -26.55
CA HIS A 52 12.95 14.60 -26.03
C HIS A 52 13.64 14.23 -24.70
N ALA A 53 14.89 14.66 -24.51
CA ALA A 53 15.63 14.49 -23.28
C ALA A 53 15.00 15.22 -22.06
N ASP A 54 14.40 16.38 -22.26
CA ASP A 54 13.73 17.16 -21.21
C ASP A 54 12.40 16.52 -20.80
N VAL A 55 11.63 16.01 -21.78
CA VAL A 55 10.37 15.28 -21.55
C VAL A 55 10.64 13.97 -20.80
N THR A 56 11.57 13.14 -21.28
CA THR A 56 11.94 11.86 -20.62
C THR A 56 12.50 12.08 -19.21
N ARG A 57 13.27 13.16 -19.00
CA ARG A 57 13.77 13.51 -17.67
C ARG A 57 12.63 13.93 -16.73
N GLN A 58 11.66 14.70 -17.21
CA GLN A 58 10.55 15.15 -16.39
C GLN A 58 9.60 13.98 -16.03
N ASP A 59 9.34 13.08 -16.98
CA ASP A 59 8.55 11.87 -16.77
C ASP A 59 9.22 10.96 -15.72
N SER A 60 10.53 10.73 -15.82
CA SER A 60 11.27 9.90 -14.83
C SER A 60 11.34 10.51 -13.42
N VAL A 61 11.38 11.84 -13.29
CA VAL A 61 11.31 12.51 -11.98
C VAL A 61 9.91 12.39 -11.37
N SER A 62 8.86 12.52 -12.18
CA SER A 62 7.48 12.36 -11.73
C SER A 62 7.17 10.92 -11.31
N SER A 63 7.63 9.92 -12.08
CA SER A 63 7.43 8.50 -11.75
C SER A 63 8.14 8.12 -10.47
N ARG A 64 9.37 8.61 -10.25
CA ARG A 64 10.12 8.44 -9.00
C ARG A 64 9.41 9.07 -7.80
N SER A 65 8.97 10.31 -7.95
CA SER A 65 8.27 10.99 -6.85
C SER A 65 6.97 10.26 -6.48
N TYR A 66 6.31 9.66 -7.47
CA TYR A 66 5.09 8.90 -7.29
C TYR A 66 5.32 7.55 -6.62
N SER A 67 6.34 6.78 -7.04
CA SER A 67 6.66 5.49 -6.42
C SER A 67 7.13 5.67 -4.96
N LEU A 68 7.96 6.68 -4.66
CA LEU A 68 8.28 7.07 -3.28
C LEU A 68 7.03 7.36 -2.44
N PHE A 69 6.11 8.18 -2.97
CA PHE A 69 4.85 8.49 -2.31
C PHE A 69 4.03 7.22 -2.01
N MET A 70 3.92 6.31 -2.98
CA MET A 70 3.17 5.07 -2.82
C MET A 70 3.77 4.15 -1.76
N HIS A 71 5.09 3.96 -1.76
CA HIS A 71 5.79 3.13 -0.79
C HIS A 71 5.68 3.69 0.63
N HIS A 72 5.93 5.00 0.82
CA HIS A 72 5.83 5.63 2.14
C HIS A 72 4.40 5.59 2.68
N THR A 73 3.42 5.89 1.84
CA THR A 73 2.00 5.84 2.24
C THR A 73 1.56 4.44 2.62
N THR A 74 1.99 3.43 1.86
CA THR A 74 1.80 2.01 2.18
C THR A 74 2.45 1.66 3.51
N GLY A 75 3.66 2.16 3.78
CA GLY A 75 4.33 2.01 5.06
C GLY A 75 3.48 2.53 6.23
N TYR A 76 2.88 3.71 6.13
CA TYR A 76 2.02 4.25 7.18
C TYR A 76 0.77 3.39 7.44
N PHE A 77 0.11 2.90 6.39
CA PHE A 77 -1.02 1.98 6.54
C PHE A 77 -0.62 0.71 7.29
N VAL A 78 0.47 0.06 6.86
CA VAL A 78 0.97 -1.17 7.48
C VAL A 78 1.41 -0.93 8.92
N LEU A 79 1.99 0.24 9.23
CA LEU A 79 2.38 0.64 10.58
C LEU A 79 1.16 0.69 11.51
N LEU A 80 0.10 1.40 11.09
CA LEU A 80 -1.13 1.52 11.86
C LEU A 80 -1.78 0.15 12.09
N ILE A 81 -1.82 -0.70 11.06
CA ILE A 81 -2.31 -2.09 11.18
C ILE A 81 -1.49 -2.87 12.20
N GLY A 82 -0.16 -2.80 12.13
CA GLY A 82 0.75 -3.46 13.07
C GLY A 82 0.55 -3.03 14.51
N ILE A 83 0.39 -1.71 14.75
CA ILE A 83 0.09 -1.15 16.07
C ILE A 83 -1.27 -1.63 16.57
N LEU A 84 -2.31 -1.59 15.74
CA LEU A 84 -3.64 -2.06 16.12
C LEU A 84 -3.63 -3.55 16.52
N PHE A 85 -2.90 -4.40 15.79
CA PHE A 85 -2.70 -5.79 16.18
C PHE A 85 -1.89 -5.95 17.48
N ALA A 86 -0.88 -5.12 17.70
CA ALA A 86 -0.13 -5.12 18.97
C ALA A 86 -1.03 -4.76 20.16
N VAL A 87 -1.91 -3.77 19.99
CA VAL A 87 -2.91 -3.36 21.00
C VAL A 87 -3.93 -4.48 21.25
N ASP A 88 -4.44 -5.12 20.19
CA ASP A 88 -5.40 -6.24 20.29
C ASP A 88 -4.83 -7.38 21.12
N ARG A 89 -3.55 -7.72 20.87
CA ARG A 89 -2.86 -8.80 21.58
C ARG A 89 -2.39 -8.45 22.98
N SER A 90 -2.19 -7.15 23.26
CA SER A 90 -1.79 -6.67 24.58
C SER A 90 -2.97 -6.58 25.56
N THR A 91 -4.12 -6.10 25.09
CA THR A 91 -5.24 -5.77 25.97
C THR A 91 -6.03 -6.99 26.44
N ARG A 92 -5.87 -8.19 25.83
CA ARG A 92 -6.66 -9.42 26.05
C ARG A 92 -8.19 -9.26 25.84
N PHE A 93 -8.66 -8.03 25.64
CA PHE A 93 -10.02 -7.68 25.32
C PHE A 93 -10.14 -7.64 23.80
N HIS A 94 -10.63 -8.73 23.22
CA HIS A 94 -10.97 -8.84 21.80
C HIS A 94 -12.20 -7.97 21.51
N SER A 95 -12.01 -6.65 21.54
CA SER A 95 -13.09 -5.69 21.32
C SER A 95 -13.54 -5.75 19.87
N ASP A 96 -14.84 -5.89 19.65
CA ASP A 96 -15.43 -5.78 18.31
C ASP A 96 -15.04 -4.46 17.62
N ARG A 97 -14.89 -3.38 18.39
CA ARG A 97 -14.44 -2.07 17.88
C ARG A 97 -13.03 -2.13 17.31
N LEU A 98 -12.11 -2.76 18.03
CA LEU A 98 -10.72 -2.89 17.59
C LEU A 98 -10.61 -3.80 16.36
N ARG A 99 -11.37 -4.89 16.33
CA ARG A 99 -11.50 -5.73 15.14
C ARG A 99 -12.03 -4.93 13.94
N CYS A 100 -13.10 -4.15 14.13
CA CYS A 100 -13.63 -3.28 13.08
C CYS A 100 -12.60 -2.25 12.61
N ALA A 101 -11.82 -1.66 13.53
CA ALA A 101 -10.74 -0.73 13.17
C ALA A 101 -9.63 -1.39 12.34
N ILE A 102 -9.19 -2.60 12.72
CA ILE A 102 -8.21 -3.39 11.95
C ILE A 102 -8.77 -3.72 10.56
N GLY A 103 -10.01 -4.20 10.49
CA GLY A 103 -10.66 -4.54 9.22
C GLY A 103 -10.83 -3.32 8.32
N ALA A 104 -11.23 -2.17 8.87
CA ALA A 104 -11.35 -0.92 8.15
C ALA A 104 -9.99 -0.45 7.62
N MET A 105 -8.93 -0.56 8.42
CA MET A 105 -7.59 -0.16 7.98
C MET A 105 -7.07 -1.04 6.84
N TRP A 106 -7.30 -2.36 6.90
CA TRP A 106 -7.02 -3.26 5.78
C TRP A 106 -7.82 -2.91 4.52
N ALA A 107 -9.11 -2.57 4.67
CA ALA A 107 -9.96 -2.21 3.54
C ALA A 107 -9.47 -0.90 2.89
N LEU A 108 -9.23 0.12 3.69
CA LEU A 108 -8.72 1.42 3.22
C LEU A 108 -7.38 1.24 2.51
N PHE A 109 -6.47 0.46 3.09
CA PHE A 109 -5.18 0.16 2.49
C PHE A 109 -5.32 -0.55 1.14
N GLY A 110 -6.18 -1.57 1.06
CA GLY A 110 -6.41 -2.30 -0.18
C GLY A 110 -7.07 -1.46 -1.27
N VAL A 111 -8.07 -0.66 -0.93
CA VAL A 111 -8.69 0.29 -1.87
C VAL A 111 -7.67 1.33 -2.33
N PHE A 112 -6.85 1.85 -1.41
CA PHE A 112 -5.78 2.80 -1.73
C PHE A 112 -4.83 2.25 -2.80
N ILE A 113 -4.26 1.05 -2.59
CA ILE A 113 -3.39 0.42 -3.60
C ILE A 113 -4.15 0.18 -4.90
N PHE A 114 -5.35 -0.41 -4.83
CA PHE A 114 -6.12 -0.76 -6.02
C PHE A 114 -6.36 0.47 -6.93
N VAL A 115 -6.68 1.61 -6.33
CA VAL A 115 -6.96 2.86 -7.05
C VAL A 115 -5.68 3.58 -7.49
N ARG A 116 -4.66 3.63 -6.62
CA ARG A 116 -3.52 4.54 -6.77
C ARG A 116 -2.24 3.89 -7.28
N ALA A 117 -2.09 2.57 -7.27
CA ALA A 117 -0.84 1.94 -7.68
C ALA A 117 -0.42 2.27 -9.12
N ASP A 118 -1.39 2.51 -10.01
CA ASP A 118 -1.16 2.81 -11.43
C ASP A 118 -1.93 4.07 -11.81
N PRO A 119 -1.31 5.26 -11.81
CA PRO A 119 -2.00 6.51 -12.15
C PRO A 119 -2.39 6.55 -13.63
N ASP A 120 -1.62 5.90 -14.50
CA ASP A 120 -1.88 5.83 -15.95
C ASP A 120 -2.92 4.76 -16.31
N GLY A 121 -3.13 3.80 -15.42
CA GLY A 121 -4.07 2.70 -15.57
C GLY A 121 -5.44 2.98 -14.94
N TRP A 122 -6.40 2.14 -15.25
CA TRP A 122 -7.69 2.13 -14.57
C TRP A 122 -7.51 1.82 -13.07
N PRO A 123 -8.24 2.47 -12.15
CA PRO A 123 -9.40 3.34 -12.38
C PRO A 123 -9.11 4.85 -12.49
N MET A 124 -7.86 5.29 -12.39
CA MET A 124 -7.54 6.73 -12.31
C MET A 124 -7.22 7.35 -13.68
N GLY A 125 -6.47 6.64 -14.52
CA GLY A 125 -6.03 7.11 -15.84
C GLY A 125 -6.88 6.55 -16.97
N SER A 126 -6.29 5.67 -17.76
CA SER A 126 -6.96 5.02 -18.89
C SER A 126 -8.16 4.17 -18.48
N GLY A 127 -9.04 3.87 -19.45
CA GLY A 127 -10.16 2.96 -19.23
C GLY A 127 -9.70 1.52 -18.98
N PHE A 128 -10.62 0.69 -18.47
CA PHE A 128 -10.30 -0.68 -18.07
C PHE A 128 -9.74 -1.52 -19.22
N TRP A 129 -10.32 -1.42 -20.42
CA TRP A 129 -9.89 -2.19 -21.59
C TRP A 129 -8.58 -1.65 -22.16
N GLU A 130 -8.38 -0.34 -22.10
CA GLU A 130 -7.16 0.34 -22.54
C GLU A 130 -5.96 -0.07 -21.67
N SER A 131 -6.17 -0.29 -20.37
CA SER A 131 -5.14 -0.78 -19.45
C SER A 131 -4.59 -2.18 -19.82
N TRP A 132 -5.37 -3.01 -20.54
CA TRP A 132 -4.91 -4.33 -20.98
C TRP A 132 -3.93 -4.29 -22.15
N ILE A 133 -3.92 -3.20 -22.91
CA ILE A 133 -3.08 -3.05 -24.11
C ILE A 133 -1.90 -2.09 -23.92
N MET A 134 -1.81 -1.41 -22.78
CA MET A 134 -0.71 -0.48 -22.51
C MET A 134 0.63 -1.21 -22.32
N PRO A 135 1.78 -0.52 -22.54
CA PRO A 135 3.10 -1.11 -22.37
C PRO A 135 3.32 -1.70 -20.96
N ALA A 136 2.84 -1.00 -19.93
CA ALA A 136 2.97 -1.39 -18.51
C ALA A 136 1.88 -2.38 -18.02
N ARG A 137 1.14 -3.05 -18.91
CA ARG A 137 0.00 -3.93 -18.53
C ARG A 137 0.33 -5.00 -17.49
N HIS A 138 1.55 -5.53 -17.49
CA HIS A 138 1.95 -6.60 -16.57
C HIS A 138 2.10 -6.06 -15.14
N GLU A 139 2.69 -4.88 -14.99
CA GLU A 139 2.87 -4.18 -13.72
C GLU A 139 1.52 -3.80 -13.13
N TRP A 140 0.66 -3.20 -13.95
CA TRP A 140 -0.72 -2.88 -13.57
C TRP A 140 -1.51 -4.10 -13.10
N LEU A 141 -1.45 -5.21 -13.83
CA LEU A 141 -2.15 -6.42 -13.43
C LEU A 141 -1.62 -6.97 -12.09
N GLN A 142 -0.29 -6.93 -11.88
CA GLN A 142 0.30 -7.32 -10.60
C GLN A 142 -0.21 -6.44 -9.46
N HIS A 143 -0.21 -5.11 -9.63
CA HIS A 143 -0.72 -4.18 -8.64
C HIS A 143 -2.19 -4.43 -8.29
N LYS A 144 -3.05 -4.64 -9.30
CA LYS A 144 -4.48 -4.93 -9.07
C LYS A 144 -4.66 -6.24 -8.32
N MET A 145 -3.98 -7.30 -8.74
CA MET A 145 -4.10 -8.60 -8.08
C MET A 145 -3.55 -8.60 -6.66
N LEU A 146 -2.41 -7.94 -6.41
CA LEU A 146 -1.81 -7.86 -5.07
C LEU A 146 -2.63 -6.97 -4.12
N SER A 147 -3.30 -5.94 -4.63
CA SER A 147 -4.21 -5.11 -3.81
C SER A 147 -5.44 -5.87 -3.30
N LEU A 148 -5.78 -7.03 -3.89
CA LEU A 148 -6.85 -7.89 -3.39
C LEU A 148 -6.48 -8.60 -2.09
N ILE A 149 -5.19 -8.73 -1.77
CA ILE A 149 -4.71 -9.35 -0.52
C ILE A 149 -5.23 -8.56 0.70
N PRO A 150 -4.92 -7.27 0.88
CA PRO A 150 -5.44 -6.49 2.00
C PRO A 150 -6.97 -6.41 2.02
N LEU A 151 -7.65 -6.35 0.86
CA LEU A 151 -9.12 -6.41 0.79
C LEU A 151 -9.68 -7.73 1.32
N THR A 152 -9.04 -8.85 0.97
CA THR A 152 -9.45 -10.18 1.47
C THR A 152 -9.21 -10.29 2.98
N LEU A 153 -8.10 -9.75 3.49
CA LEU A 153 -7.82 -9.68 4.92
C LEU A 153 -8.84 -8.80 5.66
N ALA A 154 -9.30 -7.71 5.05
CA ALA A 154 -10.36 -6.88 5.60
C ALA A 154 -11.66 -7.68 5.77
N LEU A 155 -12.11 -8.35 4.71
CA LEU A 155 -13.33 -9.18 4.73
C LEU A 155 -13.24 -10.28 5.80
N TYR A 156 -12.09 -10.94 5.89
CA TYR A 156 -11.83 -11.95 6.91
C TYR A 156 -11.89 -11.36 8.33
N THR A 157 -11.28 -10.19 8.52
CA THR A 157 -11.27 -9.49 9.82
C THR A 157 -12.69 -9.08 10.24
N PHE A 158 -13.51 -8.55 9.33
CA PHE A 158 -14.88 -8.17 9.63
C PHE A 158 -15.77 -9.36 9.98
N ARG A 159 -15.57 -10.53 9.34
CA ARG A 159 -16.35 -11.74 9.63
C ARG A 159 -16.11 -12.32 11.03
N GLY A 160 -15.07 -11.90 11.74
CA GLY A 160 -14.91 -12.19 13.15
C GLY A 160 -14.62 -13.67 13.49
N PRO A 161 -14.91 -14.10 14.74
CA PRO A 161 -14.54 -15.43 15.26
C PRO A 161 -15.11 -16.62 14.49
N ALA A 162 -16.19 -16.43 13.71
CA ALA A 162 -16.84 -17.47 12.92
C ALA A 162 -15.87 -18.17 11.92
N LEU A 163 -14.80 -17.48 11.51
CA LEU A 163 -13.73 -18.07 10.68
C LEU A 163 -12.42 -18.33 11.46
N LYS A 164 -12.26 -17.75 12.66
CA LYS A 164 -11.03 -17.88 13.49
C LYS A 164 -10.89 -19.26 14.16
N HIS A 165 -11.98 -20.01 14.32
CA HIS A 165 -11.97 -21.32 14.98
C HIS A 165 -11.76 -22.52 14.04
N GLY A 166 -11.51 -22.29 12.76
CA GLY A 166 -11.15 -23.33 11.78
C GLY A 166 -9.73 -23.16 11.25
N THR A 167 -9.07 -24.27 10.93
CA THR A 167 -7.77 -24.31 10.23
C THR A 167 -7.77 -23.52 8.91
N TRP A 168 -8.96 -23.32 8.33
CA TRP A 168 -9.15 -22.66 7.05
C TRP A 168 -8.77 -21.17 7.06
N GLY A 169 -9.16 -20.43 8.09
CA GLY A 169 -8.88 -18.99 8.18
C GLY A 169 -7.39 -18.68 8.39
N SER A 170 -6.69 -19.52 9.17
CA SER A 170 -5.23 -19.46 9.27
C SER A 170 -4.54 -19.79 7.95
N SER A 171 -5.01 -20.80 7.22
CA SER A 171 -4.43 -21.20 5.93
C SER A 171 -4.57 -20.10 4.88
N ILE A 172 -5.72 -19.40 4.84
CA ILE A 172 -5.92 -18.25 3.94
C ILE A 172 -4.92 -17.14 4.25
N THR A 173 -4.78 -16.75 5.52
CA THR A 173 -3.89 -15.64 5.90
C THR A 173 -2.42 -15.97 5.59
N VAL A 174 -2.00 -17.21 5.87
CA VAL A 174 -0.66 -17.71 5.51
C VAL A 174 -0.48 -17.73 3.99
N GLY A 175 -1.44 -18.27 3.25
CA GLY A 175 -1.39 -18.37 1.80
C GLY A 175 -1.31 -16.99 1.13
N LEU A 176 -2.13 -16.04 1.55
CA LEU A 176 -2.10 -14.65 1.08
C LEU A 176 -0.75 -13.99 1.37
N SER A 177 -0.15 -14.25 2.53
CA SER A 177 1.18 -13.72 2.88
C SER A 177 2.28 -14.29 1.98
N VAL A 178 2.21 -15.59 1.64
CA VAL A 178 3.13 -16.23 0.68
C VAL A 178 2.95 -15.67 -0.72
N VAL A 179 1.71 -15.51 -1.18
CA VAL A 179 1.41 -14.91 -2.50
C VAL A 179 1.95 -13.48 -2.56
N GLY A 180 1.74 -12.68 -1.52
CA GLY A 180 2.30 -11.33 -1.42
C GLY A 180 3.83 -11.31 -1.48
N ALA A 181 4.50 -12.23 -0.78
CA ALA A 181 5.96 -12.35 -0.82
C ALA A 181 6.48 -12.74 -2.21
N ILE A 182 5.84 -13.70 -2.88
CA ILE A 182 6.19 -14.10 -4.26
C ILE A 182 5.95 -12.94 -5.22
N GLY A 183 4.84 -12.22 -5.05
CA GLY A 183 4.53 -11.00 -5.79
C GLY A 183 5.66 -9.99 -5.69
N LEU A 184 6.08 -9.64 -4.47
CA LEU A 184 7.19 -8.71 -4.24
C LEU A 184 8.53 -9.17 -4.83
N LEU A 185 8.84 -10.47 -4.82
CA LEU A 185 10.07 -11.00 -5.46
C LEU A 185 10.04 -10.93 -6.98
N SER A 186 8.83 -11.03 -7.55
CA SER A 186 8.63 -11.05 -9.01
C SER A 186 8.36 -9.64 -9.56
N HIS A 187 8.09 -8.68 -8.68
CA HIS A 187 7.78 -7.31 -9.03
C HIS A 187 9.04 -6.61 -9.50
N ARG A 188 8.94 -5.97 -10.66
CA ARG A 188 10.00 -5.15 -11.26
C ARG A 188 9.35 -3.93 -11.88
N HIS A 189 9.80 -2.75 -11.47
CA HIS A 189 9.45 -1.51 -12.16
C HIS A 189 10.30 -1.40 -13.43
N GLY A 190 9.69 -1.06 -14.57
CA GLY A 190 10.40 -0.91 -15.85
C GLY A 190 11.40 0.25 -15.83
N ASP A 191 12.60 0.03 -16.38
CA ASP A 191 13.61 1.04 -16.78
C ASP A 191 13.90 2.21 -15.80
N HIS A 192 14.12 1.92 -14.52
CA HIS A 192 14.70 2.91 -13.59
C HIS A 192 16.24 2.96 -13.66
N PRO A 193 16.89 4.12 -13.46
CA PRO A 193 18.35 4.22 -13.39
C PRO A 193 18.97 3.43 -12.22
N ASP A 194 18.22 3.29 -11.12
CA ASP A 194 18.67 2.74 -9.85
C ASP A 194 18.06 1.34 -9.54
N GLN A 195 17.80 0.51 -10.56
CA GLN A 195 17.12 -0.79 -10.39
C GLN A 195 17.73 -1.68 -9.29
N ASN A 196 19.04 -1.59 -9.07
CA ASN A 196 19.74 -2.43 -8.10
C ASN A 196 19.34 -2.17 -6.64
N ILE A 197 19.13 -0.91 -6.24
CA ILE A 197 18.73 -0.61 -4.84
C ILE A 197 17.25 -0.94 -4.64
N VAL A 198 16.42 -0.65 -5.63
CA VAL A 198 14.99 -0.95 -5.63
C VAL A 198 14.75 -2.46 -5.52
N ASP A 199 15.42 -3.25 -6.37
CA ASP A 199 15.34 -4.71 -6.33
C ASP A 199 15.80 -5.28 -4.99
N LEU A 200 16.87 -4.72 -4.42
CA LEU A 200 17.37 -5.15 -3.13
C LEU A 200 16.35 -4.88 -2.01
N GLN A 201 15.75 -3.69 -2.00
CA GLN A 201 14.71 -3.35 -1.03
C GLN A 201 13.47 -4.25 -1.17
N HIS A 202 13.03 -4.54 -2.40
CA HIS A 202 11.93 -5.48 -2.67
C HIS A 202 12.22 -6.89 -2.14
N ARG A 203 13.47 -7.37 -2.25
CA ARG A 203 13.88 -8.66 -1.64
C ARG A 203 13.80 -8.63 -0.12
N PHE A 204 14.19 -7.52 0.52
CA PHE A 204 14.03 -7.36 1.97
C PHE A 204 12.55 -7.32 2.39
N PHE A 205 11.70 -6.63 1.62
CA PHE A 205 10.26 -6.60 1.86
C PHE A 205 9.67 -8.00 1.77
N ALA A 206 10.01 -8.74 0.70
CA ALA A 206 9.57 -10.11 0.50
C ALA A 206 10.06 -11.05 1.61
N GLY A 207 11.32 -10.93 2.03
CA GLY A 207 11.86 -11.70 3.15
C GLY A 207 11.08 -11.48 4.45
N THR A 208 10.73 -10.22 4.74
CA THR A 208 9.89 -9.88 5.90
C THR A 208 8.47 -10.44 5.76
N CYS A 209 7.86 -10.39 4.56
CA CYS A 209 6.58 -11.02 4.27
C CYS A 209 6.60 -12.55 4.47
N LEU A 210 7.69 -13.23 4.09
CA LEU A 210 7.86 -14.66 4.36
C LEU A 210 7.98 -14.95 5.85
N LEU A 211 8.69 -14.11 6.61
CA LEU A 211 8.75 -14.22 8.06
C LEU A 211 7.37 -14.00 8.69
N ILE A 212 6.58 -13.04 8.20
CA ILE A 212 5.18 -12.83 8.61
C ILE A 212 4.35 -14.10 8.34
N ALA A 213 4.42 -14.66 7.13
CA ALA A 213 3.72 -15.89 6.75
C ALA A 213 4.11 -17.07 7.65
N PHE A 214 5.41 -17.26 7.89
CA PHE A 214 5.93 -18.28 8.79
C PHE A 214 5.43 -18.07 10.21
N SER A 215 5.41 -16.82 10.67
CA SER A 215 4.96 -16.46 12.01
C SER A 215 3.50 -16.86 12.25
N LEU A 216 2.63 -16.57 11.28
CA LEU A 216 1.22 -16.94 11.29
C LEU A 216 1.04 -18.46 11.20
N LEU A 217 1.87 -19.15 10.42
CA LEU A 217 1.83 -20.61 10.32
C LEU A 217 2.20 -21.29 11.65
N GLN A 218 3.22 -20.80 12.36
CA GLN A 218 3.58 -21.34 13.67
C GLN A 218 2.50 -21.08 14.73
N GLU A 219 1.86 -19.90 14.66
CA GLU A 219 0.70 -19.56 15.50
C GLU A 219 -0.49 -20.50 15.20
N ALA A 220 -0.81 -20.74 13.93
CA ALA A 220 -1.86 -21.64 13.49
C ALA A 220 -1.62 -23.11 13.91
N ARG A 221 -0.36 -23.56 13.92
CA ARG A 221 0.04 -24.89 14.41
C ARG A 221 0.07 -24.99 15.94
N GLY A 222 -0.29 -23.92 16.66
CA GLY A 222 -0.30 -23.88 18.13
C GLY A 222 1.09 -23.88 18.78
N ARG A 223 2.17 -23.79 18.00
CA ARG A 223 3.56 -23.85 18.51
C ARG A 223 3.96 -22.60 19.29
N TRP A 224 3.20 -21.52 19.14
CA TRP A 224 3.46 -20.21 19.75
C TRP A 224 2.41 -19.78 20.79
N ARG A 225 1.89 -20.75 21.54
CA ARG A 225 1.06 -20.49 22.73
C ARG A 225 1.92 -19.98 23.90
N GLY A 226 2.25 -18.69 23.92
CA GLY A 226 2.94 -18.03 25.04
C GLY A 226 2.95 -16.50 24.94
N ASN A 227 2.88 -15.81 26.08
CA ASN A 227 2.61 -14.35 26.17
C ASN A 227 3.55 -13.44 25.37
N ARG A 228 4.79 -13.87 25.06
CA ARG A 228 5.73 -13.07 24.25
C ARG A 228 5.67 -13.39 22.76
N LYS A 229 5.35 -14.64 22.40
CA LYS A 229 5.38 -15.10 20.99
C LYS A 229 4.22 -14.53 20.16
N GLN A 230 3.12 -14.16 20.82
CA GLN A 230 2.02 -13.44 20.20
C GLN A 230 2.43 -12.06 19.65
N PHE A 231 3.58 -11.48 20.02
CA PHE A 231 4.01 -10.20 19.47
C PHE A 231 4.88 -10.31 18.22
N ILE A 232 5.28 -11.53 17.80
CA ILE A 232 6.16 -11.69 16.64
C ILE A 232 5.51 -11.15 15.36
N PHE A 233 4.27 -11.54 15.07
CA PHE A 233 3.55 -11.06 13.89
C PHE A 233 3.36 -9.52 13.84
N PRO A 234 2.82 -8.84 14.87
CA PRO A 234 2.68 -7.39 14.81
C PRO A 234 4.04 -6.67 14.76
N VAL A 235 5.08 -7.20 15.41
CA VAL A 235 6.44 -6.64 15.30
C VAL A 235 6.96 -6.76 13.87
N LEU A 236 6.77 -7.91 13.21
CA LEU A 236 7.18 -8.09 11.82
C LEU A 236 6.40 -7.18 10.84
N LEU A 237 5.10 -6.93 11.09
CA LEU A 237 4.35 -5.92 10.35
C LEU A 237 4.93 -4.52 10.53
N ILE A 238 5.30 -4.15 11.77
CA ILE A 238 5.94 -2.86 12.04
C ILE A 238 7.30 -2.77 11.34
N VAL A 239 8.09 -3.85 11.32
CA VAL A 239 9.37 -3.88 10.59
C VAL A 239 9.14 -3.68 9.08
N LEU A 240 8.16 -4.37 8.48
CA LEU A 240 7.80 -4.17 7.07
C LEU A 240 7.34 -2.73 6.81
N ALA A 241 6.56 -2.15 7.72
CA ALA A 241 6.11 -0.77 7.63
C ALA A 241 7.28 0.23 7.63
N LEU A 242 8.27 0.02 8.49
CA LEU A 242 9.47 0.85 8.56
C LEU A 242 10.33 0.69 7.30
N GLN A 243 10.45 -0.53 6.78
CA GLN A 243 11.13 -0.81 5.51
C GLN A 243 10.49 -0.04 4.34
N LEU A 244 9.15 -0.01 4.27
CA LEU A 244 8.39 0.75 3.27
C LEU A 244 8.48 2.26 3.48
N ALA A 245 8.42 2.74 4.73
CA ALA A 245 8.53 4.15 5.06
C ALA A 245 9.95 4.71 4.81
N TRP A 246 10.97 3.86 4.87
CA TRP A 246 12.36 4.18 4.54
C TRP A 246 12.73 3.81 3.11
N TYR A 247 11.74 3.48 2.27
CA TYR A 247 11.99 3.18 0.88
C TYR A 247 12.63 4.37 0.15
N THR A 248 13.56 4.05 -0.74
CA THR A 248 14.23 5.02 -1.61
C THR A 248 14.43 4.39 -2.97
N GLU A 249 14.49 5.25 -3.98
CA GLU A 249 14.81 4.93 -5.37
C GLU A 249 15.36 6.21 -5.97
#